data_AF-A0A2Z5JI90-F1
#
_entry.id   AF-A0A2Z5JI90-F1
#
_cell.length_a   1.000
_cell.length_b   1.000
_cell.length_c   1.000
_cell.angle_alpha   90.00
_cell.angle_beta   90.00
_cell.angle_gamma   90.00
#
_symmetry.space_group_name_H-M   'P 1'
#
loop_
_entity.id
_entity.type
_entity.pdbx_description
1 polymer ?
#
loop_
_entity_poly.entity_id
_entity_poly.type
_entity_poly.pdbx_seq_one_letter_code
_entity_poly.pdbx_strand_id
1 'polypeptide(L)'
;MTGSARRANHAGLGGDDVLRAVVAEKRLPSDNEANADGNRHLCGFECENLGAGEDPWPGEQLEAIERAAAAVCRHHGWTSHSVIGHKEWQPGKIDPRGFSMDSVRDRIHDPVK
;
A
#
# COMPACT_ATOMS: atom_id res chain seq x y z
N MET A 1 -29.07 14.66 8.37
CA MET A 1 -28.02 14.88 7.36
C MET A 1 -26.79 14.09 7.76
N THR A 2 -26.58 12.92 7.16
CA THR A 2 -25.41 12.07 7.40
C THR A 2 -24.25 12.62 6.58
N GLY A 3 -23.32 13.31 7.24
CA GLY A 3 -22.11 13.81 6.61
C GLY A 3 -21.24 12.64 6.16
N SER A 4 -21.13 12.44 4.85
CA SER A 4 -20.10 11.59 4.26
C SER A 4 -18.76 12.28 4.51
N ALA A 5 -18.01 11.82 5.52
CA ALA A 5 -16.58 12.09 5.57
C ALA A 5 -16.00 11.60 4.23
N ARG A 6 -15.41 12.52 3.45
CA ARG A 6 -14.86 12.22 2.13
C ARG A 6 -13.79 11.14 2.29
N ARG A 7 -14.07 9.94 1.79
CA ARG A 7 -13.15 8.80 1.72
C ARG A 7 -12.11 9.13 0.66
N ALA A 8 -10.99 9.73 1.06
CA ALA A 8 -9.89 10.01 0.15
C ALA A 8 -8.96 8.79 -0.02
N ASN A 9 -9.46 7.56 0.23
CA ASN A 9 -8.75 6.32 -0.06
C ASN A 9 -9.57 5.46 -1.02
N HIS A 10 -8.89 4.85 -2.00
CA HIS A 10 -9.47 3.98 -3.01
C HIS A 10 -8.96 2.53 -2.86
N ALA A 11 -8.88 2.04 -1.62
CA ALA A 11 -8.41 0.70 -1.35
C ALA A 11 -9.43 -0.38 -1.76
N GLY A 12 -10.73 -0.08 -1.68
CA GLY A 12 -11.78 -1.03 -2.06
C GLY A 12 -11.82 -2.28 -1.17
N LEU A 13 -12.34 -3.38 -1.73
CA LEU A 13 -12.38 -4.69 -1.05
C LEU A 13 -11.08 -5.46 -1.30
N GLY A 14 -10.59 -6.15 -0.29
CA GLY A 14 -9.45 -7.07 -0.38
C GLY A 14 -9.56 -8.22 0.62
N GLY A 15 -8.50 -9.01 0.75
CA GLY A 15 -8.47 -10.22 1.58
C GLY A 15 -8.32 -9.93 3.07
N ASP A 16 -9.11 -10.60 3.92
CA ASP A 16 -9.00 -10.47 5.37
C ASP A 16 -7.69 -11.08 5.92
N ASP A 17 -7.10 -12.04 5.21
CA ASP A 17 -5.84 -12.69 5.52
C ASP A 17 -4.66 -11.78 5.17
N VAL A 18 -4.72 -11.05 4.05
CA VAL A 18 -3.81 -9.96 3.72
C VAL A 18 -3.87 -8.90 4.83
N LEU A 19 -5.07 -8.47 5.24
CA LEU A 19 -5.22 -7.49 6.32
C LEU A 19 -4.61 -7.98 7.64
N ARG A 20 -4.85 -9.25 8.00
CA ARG A 20 -4.22 -9.86 9.19
C ARG A 20 -2.70 -9.90 9.08
N ALA A 21 -2.14 -10.19 7.90
CA ALA A 21 -0.70 -10.20 7.68
C ALA A 21 -0.08 -8.80 7.79
N VAL A 22 -0.75 -7.78 7.25
CA VAL A 22 -0.34 -6.35 7.35
C VAL A 22 -0.32 -5.89 8.81
N VAL A 23 -1.37 -6.21 9.57
CA VAL A 23 -1.48 -5.88 11.00
C VAL A 23 -0.44 -6.63 11.83
N ALA A 24 -0.16 -7.89 11.47
CA ALA A 24 0.84 -8.70 12.16
C ALA A 24 2.28 -8.47 11.66
N GLU A 25 2.48 -7.59 10.67
CA GLU A 25 3.76 -7.30 10.03
C GLU A 25 4.49 -8.56 9.53
N LYS A 26 3.76 -9.41 8.80
CA LYS A 26 4.26 -10.68 8.24
C LYS A 26 4.26 -10.63 6.71
N ARG A 27 4.92 -11.63 6.11
CA ARG A 27 4.81 -11.90 4.66
C ARG A 27 3.34 -12.04 4.26
N LEU A 28 2.98 -11.40 3.16
CA LEU A 28 1.61 -11.41 2.63
C LEU A 28 1.26 -12.78 2.02
N PRO A 29 0.01 -13.24 2.19
CA PRO A 29 -0.56 -14.30 1.36
C PRO A 29 -0.90 -13.77 -0.04
N SER A 30 -1.42 -14.64 -0.91
CA SER A 30 -1.94 -14.22 -2.22
C SER A 30 -3.22 -13.39 -2.07
N ASP A 31 -3.42 -12.42 -2.96
CA ASP A 31 -4.62 -11.58 -3.05
C ASP A 31 -5.77 -12.30 -3.77
N ASN A 32 -6.27 -13.40 -3.22
CA ASN A 32 -7.30 -14.23 -3.86
C ASN A 32 -8.72 -14.03 -3.30
N GLU A 33 -8.89 -13.17 -2.30
CA GLU A 33 -10.17 -12.89 -1.62
C GLU A 33 -10.51 -11.39 -1.60
N ALA A 34 -11.81 -11.07 -1.50
CA ALA A 34 -12.33 -9.70 -1.46
C ALA A 34 -13.46 -9.57 -0.42
N ASN A 35 -13.16 -9.90 0.84
CA ASN A 35 -14.11 -10.00 1.95
C ASN A 35 -13.90 -8.94 3.06
N ALA A 36 -12.89 -8.08 2.96
CA ALA A 36 -12.61 -7.00 3.91
C ALA A 36 -12.66 -5.60 3.26
N ASP A 37 -13.26 -4.62 3.94
CA ASP A 37 -13.30 -3.22 3.49
C ASP A 37 -12.00 -2.48 3.85
N GLY A 38 -11.10 -2.40 2.88
CA GLY A 38 -9.80 -1.75 3.04
C GLY A 38 -9.91 -0.25 3.32
N ASN A 39 -11.00 0.41 2.90
CA ASN A 39 -11.16 1.86 3.09
C ASN A 39 -11.32 2.24 4.57
N ARG A 40 -11.65 1.27 5.44
CA ARG A 40 -11.71 1.48 6.89
C ARG A 40 -10.34 1.37 7.56
N HIS A 41 -9.40 0.67 6.93
CA HIS A 41 -8.17 0.20 7.58
C HIS A 41 -6.89 0.77 6.96
N LEU A 42 -6.92 1.12 5.68
CA LEU A 42 -5.74 1.50 4.90
C LEU A 42 -5.75 3.00 4.57
N CYS A 43 -4.57 3.61 4.65
CA CYS A 43 -4.32 4.94 4.11
C CYS A 43 -3.61 4.80 2.75
N GLY A 44 -4.20 5.33 1.69
CA GLY A 44 -3.66 5.22 0.33
C GLY A 44 -2.92 6.47 -0.12
N PHE A 45 -1.85 6.30 -0.89
CA PHE A 45 -1.17 7.37 -1.62
C PHE A 45 -1.35 7.11 -3.13
N GLU A 46 -1.98 8.06 -3.83
CA GLU A 46 -2.17 7.99 -5.28
C GLU A 46 -0.98 8.65 -5.97
N CYS A 47 -0.34 7.92 -6.89
CA CYS A 47 0.83 8.37 -7.62
C CYS A 47 0.58 8.26 -9.13
N GLU A 48 0.92 9.29 -9.89
CA GLU A 48 0.58 9.41 -11.30
C GLU A 48 1.53 8.59 -12.18
N ASN A 49 0.95 7.63 -12.91
CA ASN A 49 1.60 6.85 -13.96
C ASN A 49 0.52 6.36 -14.93
N LEU A 50 0.84 6.20 -16.22
CA LEU A 50 -0.11 5.70 -17.22
C LEU A 50 -0.54 4.25 -16.96
N GLY A 51 0.19 3.49 -16.14
CA GLY A 51 -0.15 2.13 -15.76
C GLY A 51 0.07 1.09 -16.86
N ALA A 52 0.53 1.52 -18.04
CA ALA A 52 0.85 0.65 -19.18
C ALA A 52 2.07 -0.25 -18.89
N GLY A 53 2.93 0.16 -17.94
CA GLY A 53 4.19 -0.53 -17.62
C GLY A 53 5.31 -0.23 -18.60
N GLU A 54 5.11 0.70 -19.53
CA GLU A 54 6.10 1.16 -20.50
C GLU A 54 6.74 2.48 -20.02
N ASP A 55 5.95 3.35 -19.40
CA ASP A 55 6.43 4.64 -18.89
C ASP A 55 7.23 4.47 -17.60
N PRO A 56 8.49 4.96 -17.55
CA PRO A 56 9.28 4.90 -16.35
C PRO A 56 8.64 5.76 -15.26
N TRP A 57 8.72 5.29 -14.03
CA TRP A 57 8.37 6.11 -12.88
C TRP A 57 9.41 7.23 -12.71
N PRO A 58 9.00 8.50 -12.61
CA PRO A 58 9.92 9.58 -12.25
C PRO A 58 10.62 9.26 -10.94
N GLY A 59 11.94 9.45 -10.89
CA GLY A 59 12.74 9.12 -9.70
C GLY A 59 12.28 9.89 -8.47
N GLU A 60 11.87 11.15 -8.65
CA GLU A 60 11.33 12.01 -7.61
C GLU A 60 10.03 11.47 -7.02
N GLN A 61 9.20 10.82 -7.84
CA GLN A 61 7.95 10.21 -7.37
C GLN A 61 8.21 8.91 -6.60
N LEU A 62 9.19 8.09 -7.02
CA LEU A 62 9.63 6.94 -6.23
C LEU A 62 10.20 7.37 -4.88
N GLU A 63 11.05 8.40 -4.85
CA GLU A 63 11.58 8.95 -3.60
C GLU A 63 10.45 9.47 -2.69
N ALA A 64 9.46 10.15 -3.28
CA ALA A 64 8.30 10.63 -2.54
C ALA A 64 7.48 9.49 -1.91
N ILE A 65 7.24 8.40 -2.66
CA ILE A 65 6.56 7.19 -2.16
C ILE A 65 7.33 6.62 -0.96
N GLU A 66 8.63 6.41 -1.11
CA GLU A 66 9.50 5.84 -0.08
C GLU A 66 9.49 6.71 1.19
N ARG A 67 9.65 8.02 1.04
CA ARG A 67 9.70 8.97 2.17
C ARG A 67 8.37 9.11 2.87
N ALA A 68 7.27 9.15 2.13
CA ALA A 68 5.92 9.22 2.70
C ALA A 68 5.60 7.94 3.48
N ALA A 69 5.86 6.77 2.89
CA ALA A 69 5.65 5.49 3.54
C ALA A 69 6.50 5.36 4.83
N ALA A 70 7.79 5.71 4.76
CA ALA A 70 8.67 5.69 5.92
C ALA A 70 8.21 6.66 7.03
N ALA A 71 7.66 7.83 6.68
CA ALA A 71 7.12 8.76 7.66
C ALA A 71 5.89 8.19 8.38
N VAL A 72 4.98 7.54 7.66
CA VAL A 72 3.81 6.86 8.24
C VAL A 72 4.25 5.70 9.15
N CYS A 73 5.17 4.86 8.69
CA CYS A 73 5.74 3.77 9.50
C CYS A 73 6.34 4.30 10.80
N ARG A 74 7.18 5.34 10.75
CA ARG A 74 7.74 5.98 11.96
C ARG A 74 6.68 6.55 12.89
N HIS A 75 5.64 7.17 12.35
CA HIS A 75 4.57 7.75 13.17
C HIS A 75 3.79 6.70 13.96
N HIS A 76 3.56 5.53 13.36
CA HIS A 76 2.79 4.45 13.99
C HIS A 76 3.63 3.37 14.68
N GLY A 77 4.97 3.43 14.57
CA GLY A 77 5.86 2.37 15.04
C GLY A 77 5.74 1.08 14.22
N TRP A 78 5.29 1.18 12.97
CA TRP A 78 5.22 0.07 12.03
C TRP A 78 6.54 -0.10 11.28
N THR A 79 6.73 -1.31 10.77
CA THR A 79 7.76 -1.68 9.80
C THR A 79 7.26 -1.53 8.38
N SER A 80 8.17 -1.65 7.43
CA SER A 80 7.93 -1.69 5.99
C SER A 80 6.95 -2.79 5.59
N HIS A 81 6.77 -3.85 6.39
CA HIS A 81 5.79 -4.91 6.13
C HIS A 81 4.33 -4.43 6.11
N SER A 82 4.00 -3.31 6.75
CA SER A 82 2.64 -2.74 6.73
C SER A 82 2.34 -1.85 5.53
N VAL A 83 3.34 -1.53 4.69
CA VAL A 83 3.12 -0.84 3.40
C VAL A 83 2.61 -1.88 2.40
N ILE A 84 1.71 -1.62 1.46
CA ILE A 84 1.36 -2.62 0.44
C ILE A 84 1.00 -1.93 -0.87
N GLY A 85 1.20 -2.64 -1.98
CA GLY A 85 0.67 -2.24 -3.27
C GLY A 85 -0.81 -2.60 -3.39
N HIS A 86 -1.55 -1.91 -4.26
CA HIS A 86 -2.97 -2.19 -4.48
C HIS A 86 -3.20 -3.60 -5.04
N LYS A 87 -2.31 -4.07 -5.92
CA LYS A 87 -2.23 -5.44 -6.45
C LYS A 87 -1.87 -6.50 -5.41
N GLU A 88 -1.41 -6.11 -4.22
CA GLU A 88 -1.18 -7.04 -3.11
C GLU A 88 -2.40 -7.08 -2.17
N TRP A 89 -3.38 -6.18 -2.38
CA TRP A 89 -4.57 -6.03 -1.56
C TRP A 89 -5.83 -6.56 -2.26
N GLN A 90 -6.07 -6.11 -3.49
CA GLN A 90 -7.31 -6.35 -4.22
C GLN A 90 -7.08 -7.30 -5.40
N PRO A 91 -7.78 -8.45 -5.44
CA PRO A 91 -7.71 -9.39 -6.55
C PRO A 91 -7.97 -8.72 -7.90
N GLY A 92 -7.07 -8.93 -8.85
CA GLY A 92 -7.19 -8.44 -10.22
C GLY A 92 -6.76 -6.98 -10.44
N LYS A 93 -6.30 -6.28 -9.40
CA LYS A 93 -5.59 -5.00 -9.56
C LYS A 93 -4.15 -5.25 -10.02
N ILE A 94 -3.63 -4.32 -10.81
CA ILE A 94 -2.30 -4.45 -11.42
C ILE A 94 -1.29 -3.44 -10.87
N ASP A 95 -1.79 -2.40 -10.22
CA ASP A 95 -1.01 -1.27 -9.72
C ASP A 95 -0.43 -1.54 -8.31
N PRO A 96 0.76 -1.01 -7.98
CA PRO A 96 1.68 -0.32 -8.87
C PRO A 96 2.39 -1.28 -9.83
N ARG A 97 2.55 -0.85 -11.09
CA ARG A 97 3.27 -1.57 -12.15
C ARG A 97 4.53 -0.82 -12.53
N GLY A 98 5.64 -1.52 -12.75
CA GLY A 98 6.94 -0.91 -13.12
C GLY A 98 7.99 -0.94 -12.00
N PHE A 99 7.59 -1.23 -10.77
CA PHE A 99 8.50 -1.56 -9.66
C PHE A 99 7.89 -2.64 -8.76
N SER A 100 8.71 -3.24 -7.87
CA SER A 100 8.24 -4.21 -6.88
C SER A 100 8.04 -3.53 -5.52
N MET A 101 7.03 -3.98 -4.77
CA MET A 101 6.84 -3.49 -3.41
C MET A 101 8.00 -3.90 -2.49
N ASP A 102 8.66 -5.04 -2.77
CA ASP A 102 9.92 -5.42 -2.10
C ASP A 102 10.99 -4.33 -2.22
N SER A 103 11.19 -3.76 -3.43
CA SER A 103 12.18 -2.69 -3.62
C SER A 103 11.83 -1.40 -2.87
N VAL A 104 10.54 -1.11 -2.67
CA VAL A 104 10.08 0.02 -1.85
C VAL A 104 10.32 -0.27 -0.37
N ARG A 105 9.99 -1.48 0.09
CA ARG A 105 10.19 -1.91 1.48
C ARG A 105 11.65 -1.86 1.90
N ASP A 106 12.56 -2.32 1.04
CA ASP A 106 14.01 -2.31 1.30
C ASP A 106 14.57 -0.90 1.55
N ARG A 107 13.90 0.14 1.02
CA ARG A 107 14.30 1.54 1.18
C ARG A 107 13.62 2.23 2.36
N ILE A 108 12.63 1.59 2.98
CA ILE A 108 12.01 2.07 4.20
C ILE A 108 12.85 1.56 5.37
N HIS A 109 13.62 2.46 5.97
CA HIS A 109 14.37 2.13 7.18
C HIS A 109 13.39 1.94 8.35
N ASP A 110 13.27 0.70 8.81
CA ASP A 110 12.41 0.34 9.92
C ASP A 110 12.89 0.98 11.22
N PRO A 111 11.97 1.46 12.07
CA PRO A 111 12.32 1.82 13.44
C PRO A 111 12.83 0.56 14.16
N VAL A 112 13.94 0.68 14.88
CA VAL A 112 14.42 -0.39 15.76
C VAL A 112 13.35 -0.65 16.81
N LYS A 113 12.80 -1.87 16.84
CA LYS A 113 11.85 -2.32 17.86
C LYS A 113 12.55 -2.84 19.09
#